data_AF-H1VI88-F1
#
_entry.id   AF-H1VI88-F1
#
_cell.length_a   1.000
_cell.length_b   1.000
_cell.length_c   1.000
_cell.angle_alpha   90.00
_cell.angle_beta   90.00
_cell.angle_gamma   90.00
#
_symmetry.space_group_name_H-M   'P 1'
#
loop_
_entity.id
_entity.type
_entity.pdbx_description
1 polymer ?
#
loop_
_entity_poly.entity_id
_entity_poly.type
_entity_poly.pdbx_seq_one_letter_code
_entity_poly.pdbx_strand_id
1 'polypeptide(L)'
;MLPSPQLVIPKHHGAKLSDIPDEHLGEILPVVKKLVAATGATDYNILQNNGRIAHQVVDHVHFHMIPKPNETEGLGVGWPQQQTDMDKLKALFEDIKSKM
;
A
#
# COMPACT_ATOMS: atom_id res chain seq x y z
N MET A 1 -18.91 9.08 -14.29
CA MET A 1 -18.22 7.79 -14.09
C MET A 1 -17.28 7.95 -12.92
N LEU A 2 -17.27 7.00 -11.99
CA LEU A 2 -16.24 6.95 -10.95
C LEU A 2 -14.89 6.70 -11.62
N PRO A 3 -13.80 7.39 -11.21
CA PRO A 3 -12.50 7.10 -11.76
C PRO A 3 -12.13 5.65 -11.45
N SER A 4 -11.76 4.88 -12.47
CA SER A 4 -11.20 3.53 -12.31
C SER A 4 -9.97 3.58 -11.39
N PRO A 5 -9.54 2.48 -10.75
CA PRO A 5 -8.28 2.47 -10.01
C PRO A 5 -7.09 2.89 -10.89
N GLN A 6 -6.16 3.66 -10.33
CA GLN A 6 -4.88 4.00 -10.98
C GLN A 6 -3.73 3.19 -10.39
N LEU A 7 -2.73 2.89 -11.22
CA LEU A 7 -1.48 2.29 -10.79
C LEU A 7 -0.32 3.30 -10.89
N VAL A 8 0.49 3.37 -9.84
CA VAL A 8 1.79 4.06 -9.85
C VAL A 8 2.88 3.01 -9.72
N ILE A 9 3.80 2.99 -10.67
CA ILE A 9 4.79 1.91 -10.86
C ILE A 9 6.18 2.56 -10.98
N PRO A 10 7.18 2.14 -10.18
CA PRO A 10 8.56 2.56 -10.40
C PRO A 10 9.06 2.00 -11.74
N LYS A 11 9.84 2.79 -12.47
CA LYS A 11 10.47 2.31 -13.71
C LYS A 11 11.45 1.18 -13.46
N HIS A 12 12.11 1.19 -12.30
CA HIS A 12 12.93 0.08 -11.83
C HIS A 12 12.07 -1.17 -11.64
N HIS A 13 12.51 -2.28 -12.22
CA HIS A 13 11.84 -3.57 -12.02
C HIS A 13 12.28 -4.19 -10.70
N GLY A 14 11.31 -4.44 -9.83
CA GLY A 14 11.48 -5.25 -8.62
C GLY A 14 10.14 -5.91 -8.29
N ALA A 15 10.18 -7.16 -7.85
CA ALA A 15 8.96 -7.93 -7.63
C ALA A 15 8.25 -7.47 -6.35
N LYS A 16 9.00 -7.17 -5.29
CA LYS A 16 8.49 -6.71 -4.00
C LYS A 16 9.07 -5.34 -3.65
N LEU A 17 8.45 -4.68 -2.67
CA LEU A 17 8.87 -3.37 -2.19
C LEU A 17 10.35 -3.33 -1.80
N SER A 18 10.84 -4.40 -1.17
CA SER A 18 12.24 -4.57 -0.75
C SER A 18 13.23 -4.62 -1.92
N ASP A 19 12.76 -4.86 -3.14
CA ASP A 19 13.60 -4.97 -4.33
C ASP A 19 13.75 -3.60 -5.03
N ILE A 20 13.04 -2.57 -4.56
CA ILE A 20 13.05 -1.23 -5.17
C ILE A 20 14.02 -0.32 -4.41
N PRO A 21 14.99 0.31 -5.09
CA PRO A 21 15.86 1.31 -4.48
C PRO A 21 15.09 2.50 -3.89
N ASP A 22 15.58 3.04 -2.76
CA ASP A 22 14.95 4.13 -2.02
C ASP A 22 14.67 5.38 -2.88
N GLU A 23 15.56 5.71 -3.81
CA GLU A 23 15.40 6.86 -4.72
C GLU A 23 14.12 6.75 -5.56
N HIS A 24 13.77 5.54 -5.99
CA HIS A 24 12.55 5.30 -6.75
C HIS A 24 11.31 5.29 -5.86
N LEU A 25 11.43 4.79 -4.63
CA LEU A 25 10.33 4.81 -3.65
C LEU A 25 9.96 6.23 -3.24
N GLY A 26 10.95 7.13 -3.11
CA GLY A 26 10.74 8.53 -2.77
C GLY A 26 9.84 9.30 -3.75
N GLU A 27 9.76 8.85 -5.00
CA GLU A 27 8.95 9.49 -6.05
C GLU A 27 7.48 9.01 -6.06
N ILE A 28 7.18 7.84 -5.48
CA ILE A 28 5.86 7.19 -5.60
C ILE A 28 4.76 8.01 -4.94
N LEU A 29 4.88 8.31 -3.65
CA LEU A 29 3.82 8.99 -2.89
C LEU A 29 3.53 10.42 -3.39
N PRO A 30 4.54 11.22 -3.80
CA PRO A 30 4.29 12.49 -4.50
C PRO A 30 3.43 12.34 -5.77
N VAL A 31 3.64 11.29 -6.56
CA VAL A 31 2.82 11.00 -7.75
C VAL A 31 1.40 10.58 -7.37
N VAL A 32 1.26 9.68 -6.39
CA VAL A 32 -0.05 9.26 -5.86
C VAL A 32 -0.85 10.48 -5.35
N LYS A 33 -0.22 11.40 -4.60
CA LYS A 33 -0.86 12.64 -4.14
C LYS A 33 -1.37 13.50 -5.31
N LYS A 34 -0.59 13.62 -6.39
CA LYS A 34 -1.02 14.36 -7.60
C LYS A 34 -2.21 13.67 -8.26
N LEU A 35 -2.25 12.34 -8.29
CA LEU A 35 -3.40 11.59 -8.81
C LEU A 35 -4.66 11.85 -7.99
N VAL A 36 -4.58 11.81 -6.65
CA VAL A 36 -5.72 12.13 -5.78
C VAL A 36 -6.27 13.52 -6.07
N ALA A 37 -5.40 14.52 -6.17
CA ALA A 37 -5.81 15.88 -6.51
C ALA A 37 -6.46 15.97 -7.91
N ALA A 38 -5.93 15.23 -8.89
CA ALA A 38 -6.44 15.24 -10.26
C ALA A 38 -7.78 14.50 -10.41
N THR A 39 -8.01 13.45 -9.63
CA THR A 39 -9.27 12.69 -9.66
C THR A 39 -10.36 13.29 -8.78
N GLY A 40 -9.99 14.12 -7.80
CA GLY A 40 -10.91 14.68 -6.82
C GLY A 40 -11.42 13.64 -5.80
N ALA A 41 -10.74 12.50 -5.65
CA ALA A 41 -11.12 11.49 -4.69
C ALA A 41 -10.99 12.03 -3.25
N THR A 42 -12.09 12.04 -2.50
CA THR A 42 -12.12 12.44 -1.08
C THR A 42 -11.72 11.29 -0.18
N ASP A 43 -12.25 10.11 -0.48
CA ASP A 43 -12.04 8.87 0.25
C ASP A 43 -11.37 7.87 -0.71
N TYR A 44 -10.25 7.30 -0.28
CA TYR A 44 -9.44 6.42 -1.11
C TYR A 44 -8.50 5.55 -0.28
N ASN A 45 -8.07 4.44 -0.86
CA ASN A 45 -7.03 3.58 -0.32
C ASN A 45 -5.79 3.63 -1.20
N ILE A 46 -4.62 3.62 -0.57
CA ILE A 46 -3.35 3.32 -1.24
C ILE A 46 -2.94 1.90 -0.84
N LEU A 47 -2.82 1.00 -1.81
CA LEU A 47 -2.52 -0.41 -1.57
C LEU A 47 -1.35 -0.87 -2.41
N GLN A 48 -0.41 -1.58 -1.81
CA GLN A 48 0.68 -2.25 -2.50
C GLN A 48 0.85 -3.65 -1.89
N ASN A 49 0.94 -4.66 -2.76
CA ASN A 49 0.91 -6.07 -2.37
C ASN A 49 2.27 -6.72 -2.60
N ASN A 50 2.76 -7.51 -1.64
CA ASN A 50 4.06 -8.20 -1.70
C ASN A 50 3.88 -9.72 -1.54
N GLY A 51 3.83 -10.45 -2.66
CA GLY A 51 3.65 -11.90 -2.73
C GLY A 51 2.21 -12.37 -2.99
N ARG A 52 2.08 -13.62 -3.45
CA ARG A 52 0.79 -14.20 -3.90
C ARG A 52 -0.28 -14.24 -2.82
N ILE A 53 0.08 -14.62 -1.59
CA ILE A 53 -0.85 -14.65 -0.43
C ILE A 53 -1.31 -13.23 -0.05
N ALA A 54 -0.45 -12.23 -0.26
CA ALA A 54 -0.80 -10.83 -0.08
C ALA A 54 -1.53 -10.25 -1.31
N HIS A 55 -2.08 -11.09 -2.19
CA HIS A 55 -2.88 -10.70 -3.35
C HIS A 55 -2.08 -9.97 -4.46
N GLN A 56 -0.78 -10.23 -4.58
CA GLN A 56 0.03 -9.78 -5.72
C GLN A 56 0.01 -10.84 -6.84
N VAL A 57 -0.38 -10.45 -8.06
CA VAL A 57 -0.38 -11.33 -9.24
C VAL A 57 0.76 -11.00 -10.22
N VAL A 58 1.01 -9.70 -10.43
CA VAL A 58 2.09 -9.20 -11.30
C VAL A 58 3.35 -8.95 -10.48
N ASP A 59 4.46 -9.57 -10.87
CA ASP A 59 5.75 -9.50 -10.17
C ASP A 59 6.56 -8.26 -10.53
N HIS A 60 5.89 -7.10 -10.48
CA HIS A 60 6.51 -5.77 -10.53
C HIS A 60 5.75 -4.89 -9.53
N VAL A 61 6.46 -4.21 -8.63
CA VAL A 61 5.83 -3.32 -7.63
C VAL A 61 4.88 -2.33 -8.29
N HIS A 62 3.65 -2.27 -7.80
CA HIS A 62 2.66 -1.29 -8.26
C HIS A 62 1.80 -0.87 -7.08
N PHE A 63 1.60 0.43 -6.94
CA PHE A 63 0.75 1.03 -5.93
C PHE A 63 -0.59 1.34 -6.57
N HIS A 64 -1.66 0.79 -5.99
CA HIS A 64 -3.03 1.12 -6.35
C HIS A 64 -3.44 2.41 -5.64
N MET A 65 -3.96 3.37 -6.38
CA MET A 65 -4.80 4.45 -5.83
C MET A 65 -6.25 4.10 -6.17
N ILE A 66 -7.04 3.79 -5.15
CA ILE A 66 -8.39 3.23 -5.28
C ILE A 66 -9.39 4.20 -4.65
N PRO A 67 -10.16 4.96 -5.42
CA PRO A 67 -11.28 5.74 -4.89
C PRO A 67 -12.30 4.84 -4.16
N LYS A 68 -12.82 5.32 -3.02
CA LYS A 68 -13.81 4.65 -2.17
C LYS A 68 -15.05 5.54 -2.01
N PRO A 69 -15.90 5.65 -3.04
CA PRO A 69 -17.01 6.61 -3.06
C PRO A 69 -18.18 6.23 -2.13
N ASN A 70 -18.26 4.95 -1.75
CA ASN A 70 -19.28 4.41 -0.84
C ASN A 70 -18.80 3.06 -0.28
N GLU A 71 -19.60 2.43 0.57
CA GLU A 71 -19.26 1.18 1.25
C GLU A 71 -19.11 -0.01 0.28
N THR A 72 -19.88 -0.04 -0.81
CA THR A 72 -19.98 -1.19 -1.73
C THR A 72 -18.99 -1.16 -2.90
N GLU A 73 -18.46 0.00 -3.25
CA GLU A 73 -17.51 0.17 -4.37
C GLU A 73 -16.09 0.44 -3.85
N GLY A 74 -15.05 0.17 -4.65
CA GLY A 74 -13.65 0.36 -4.25
C GLY A 74 -13.08 -0.81 -3.43
N LEU A 75 -12.05 -0.56 -2.61
CA LEU A 75 -11.40 -1.62 -1.82
C LEU A 75 -12.31 -2.11 -0.68
N GLY A 76 -12.40 -3.42 -0.52
CA GLY A 76 -12.96 -4.06 0.67
C GLY A 76 -11.85 -4.42 1.65
N VAL A 77 -11.99 -4.02 2.92
CA VAL A 77 -10.98 -4.28 3.96
C VAL A 77 -11.58 -5.22 5.00
N GLY A 78 -11.11 -6.47 5.02
CA GLY A 78 -11.34 -7.38 6.13
C GLY A 78 -10.33 -7.11 7.24
N TRP A 79 -10.80 -6.86 8.47
CA TRP A 79 -9.94 -6.49 9.60
C TRP A 79 -10.01 -7.52 10.73
N PRO A 80 -9.28 -8.65 10.64
CA PRO A 80 -9.27 -9.70 11.67
C PRO A 80 -8.39 -9.30 12.85
N GLN A 81 -8.83 -8.30 13.61
CA GLN A 81 -8.07 -7.77 14.76
C GLN A 81 -7.83 -8.86 15.81
N GLN A 82 -6.59 -8.97 16.25
CA GLN A 82 -6.19 -9.86 17.34
C GLN A 82 -6.09 -9.10 18.65
N GLN A 83 -6.41 -9.76 19.78
CA GLN A 83 -6.14 -9.22 21.11
C GLN A 83 -4.65 -9.34 21.43
N THR A 84 -4.09 -8.32 22.07
CA THR A 84 -2.70 -8.27 22.53
C THR A 84 -2.59 -7.48 23.84
N ASP A 85 -1.43 -7.50 24.47
CA ASP A 85 -1.11 -6.75 25.68
C ASP A 85 0.19 -5.95 25.52
N MET A 86 0.44 -5.04 26.45
CA MET A 86 1.59 -4.14 26.40
C MET A 86 2.93 -4.86 26.53
N ASP A 87 2.98 -6.00 27.20
CA ASP A 87 4.22 -6.76 27.39
C ASP A 87 4.64 -7.42 26.07
N LYS A 88 3.69 -8.05 25.36
CA LYS A 88 3.91 -8.58 24.00
C LYS A 88 4.31 -7.49 23.01
N LEU A 89 3.66 -6.33 23.06
CA LEU A 89 3.99 -5.21 22.17
C LEU A 89 5.40 -4.65 22.41
N LYS A 90 5.82 -4.52 23.67
CA LYS A 90 7.20 -4.09 24.00
C LYS A 90 8.24 -5.10 23.55
N ALA A 91 7.99 -6.39 23.79
CA ALA A 91 8.88 -7.45 23.34
C ALA A 91 9.05 -7.44 21.82
N LEU A 92 7.95 -7.30 21.08
CA LEU A 92 7.97 -7.18 19.61
C LEU A 92 8.72 -5.93 19.14
N PHE A 93 8.52 -4.79 19.81
CA PHE A 93 9.23 -3.56 19.50
C PHE A 93 10.75 -3.69 19.65
N GLU A 94 11.23 -4.23 20.77
CA GLU A 94 12.67 -4.41 20.99
C GLU A 94 13.27 -5.41 19.99
N ASP A 95 12.55 -6.48 19.65
CA ASP A 95 12.98 -7.44 18.63
C ASP A 95 13.15 -6.77 17.25
N ILE A 96 12.14 -6.04 16.78
CA ILE A 96 12.20 -5.35 15.47
C ILE A 96 13.30 -4.28 15.47
N LYS A 97 13.38 -3.47 16.52
CA LYS A 97 14.38 -2.40 16.65
C LYS A 97 15.81 -2.93 16.59
N SER A 98 16.07 -4.13 17.12
CA SER A 98 17.42 -4.73 17.07
C SER A 98 17.86 -5.16 15.66
N LYS A 99 16.94 -5.19 14.69
CA LYS A 99 17.15 -5.67 13.32
C LYS A 99 17.11 -4.56 12.26
N MET A 100 16.84 -3.32 12.67
CA MET A 100 16.79 -2.12 11.83
C MET A 100 17.92 -1.16 12.21
#